data_AF-A0A839Y940-F1
#
_entry.id   AF-A0A839Y940-F1
#
_cell.length_a   1.000
_cell.length_b   1.000
_cell.length_c   1.000
_cell.angle_alpha   90.00
_cell.angle_beta   90.00
_cell.angle_gamma   90.00
#
_symmetry.space_group_name_H-M   'P 1'
#
loop_
_entity.id
_entity.type
_entity.pdbx_description
1 polymer ?
#
loop_
_entity_poly.entity_id
_entity_poly.type
_entity_poly.pdbx_seq_one_letter_code
_entity_poly.pdbx_strand_id
1 'polypeptide(L)' 'MNLAARLAALPLLLAASPAWACTLCHSRVGAAVRAAVLGPDVLSNCAALIAPVPALLIAAWAARRYLL' A
#
# COMPACT_ATOMS: atom_id res chain seq x y z
N MET A 1 8.56 -4.55 -21.48
CA MET A 1 8.04 -5.17 -20.23
C MET A 1 7.30 -4.08 -19.46
N ASN A 2 5.97 -4.20 -19.34
CA ASN A 2 5.09 -3.11 -18.90
C ASN A 2 5.29 -2.75 -17.43
N LEU A 3 5.36 -1.44 -17.13
CA LEU A 3 5.44 -0.88 -15.77
C LEU A 3 4.31 -1.43 -14.87
N ALA A 4 3.14 -1.67 -15.46
CA ALA A 4 1.98 -2.31 -14.82
C ALA A 4 2.28 -3.70 -14.24
N ALA A 5 3.10 -4.52 -14.92
CA ALA A 5 3.47 -5.85 -14.43
C ALA A 5 4.43 -5.78 -13.23
N ARG A 6 5.24 -4.73 -13.13
CA ARG A 6 6.13 -4.48 -11.98
C ARG A 6 5.36 -3.94 -10.76
N LEU A 7 4.32 -3.14 -10.99
CA LEU A 7 3.48 -2.58 -9.92
C LEU A 7 2.44 -3.58 -9.39
N ALA A 8 2.03 -4.56 -10.20
CA ALA A 8 1.11 -5.62 -9.77
C ALA A 8 1.65 -6.49 -8.62
N ALA A 9 2.99 -6.55 -8.44
CA ALA A 9 3.63 -7.31 -7.38
C ALA A 9 3.73 -6.54 -6.04
N LEU A 10 3.53 -5.21 -6.05
CA LEU A 10 3.66 -4.37 -4.86
C LEU A 10 2.62 -4.70 -3.76
N PRO A 11 1.34 -4.92 -4.08
CA PRO A 11 0.34 -5.37 -3.09
C PRO A 11 0.66 -6.76 -2.53
N LEU A 12 1.24 -7.65 -3.35
CA LEU A 12 1.64 -9.00 -2.93
C LEU A 12 2.80 -8.98 -1.91
N LEU A 13 3.73 -8.03 -2.05
CA LEU A 13 4.84 -7.88 -1.11
C LEU A 13 4.38 -7.29 0.25
N LEU A 14 3.35 -6.45 0.26
CA LEU A 14 2.72 -5.93 1.48
C LEU A 14 1.80 -6.96 2.16
N ALA A 15 1.28 -7.94 1.40
CA ALA A 15 0.50 -9.06 1.93
C ALA A 15 1.36 -10.13 2.65
N ALA A 16 2.68 -9.95 2.74
CA ALA A 16 3.61 -11.00 3.14
C ALA A 16 3.63 -11.36 4.65
N SER A 17 2.87 -10.67 5.51
CA SER A 17 2.73 -11.10 6.91
C SER A 17 1.36 -11.75 7.17
N PRO A 18 1.31 -12.96 7.74
CA PRO A 18 0.04 -13.61 8.08
C PRO A 18 -0.77 -12.79 9.08
N ALA A 19 -0.12 -12.01 9.94
CA ALA A 19 -0.78 -11.08 10.85
C ALA A 19 -1.60 -10.00 10.11
N TRP A 20 -1.10 -9.47 8.99
CA TRP A 20 -1.80 -8.46 8.20
C TRP A 20 -2.95 -9.06 7.38
N ALA A 21 -2.76 -10.27 6.86
CA ALA A 21 -3.86 -11.03 6.25
C ALA A 21 -4.98 -11.32 7.27
N CYS A 22 -4.61 -11.70 8.49
CA CYS A 22 -5.56 -11.94 9.58
C CYS A 22 -6.30 -10.67 10.00
N THR A 23 -5.66 -9.50 10.07
CA THR A 23 -6.37 -8.25 10.40
C THR A 23 -7.32 -7.83 9.28
N LEU A 24 -6.95 -8.01 8.01
CA LEU A 24 -7.85 -7.74 6.87
C LEU A 24 -9.06 -8.69 6.82
N CYS A 25 -8.93 -9.93 7.30
CA CYS A 25 -9.99 -10.94 7.27
C CYS A 25 -10.84 -11.01 8.55
N HIS A 26 -10.26 -10.76 9.73
CA HIS A 26 -10.93 -10.95 11.02
C HIS A 26 -11.30 -9.66 11.75
N SER A 27 -10.94 -8.49 11.23
CA SER A 27 -11.44 -7.21 11.75
C SER A 27 -12.49 -6.61 10.83
N ARG A 28 -13.56 -6.05 11.39
CA ARG A 28 -14.61 -5.35 10.61
C ARG A 28 -14.02 -4.19 9.80
N VAL A 29 -13.08 -3.45 10.39
CA VAL A 29 -12.37 -2.36 9.73
C VAL A 29 -11.49 -2.89 8.59
N GLY A 30 -10.76 -3.97 8.82
CA GLY A 30 -9.93 -4.63 7.82
C GLY A 30 -10.74 -5.19 6.64
N ALA A 31 -11.93 -5.73 6.89
CA ALA A 31 -12.84 -6.19 5.84
C ALA A 31 -13.31 -5.02 4.96
N ALA A 32 -13.62 -3.86 5.55
CA ALA A 32 -13.98 -2.64 4.82
C ALA A 32 -12.79 -2.10 4.00
N VAL A 33 -11.59 -2.06 4.59
CA VAL A 33 -10.35 -1.68 3.88
C VAL A 33 -10.06 -2.65 2.73
N ARG A 34 -10.21 -3.96 2.93
CA ARG A 34 -10.03 -4.97 1.89
C ARG A 34 -11.01 -4.76 0.74
N ALA A 35 -12.29 -4.50 1.04
CA ALA A 35 -13.30 -4.23 0.01
C ALA A 35 -13.02 -2.92 -0.74
N ALA A 36 -12.55 -1.89 -0.04
CA ALA A 36 -12.17 -0.62 -0.66
C ALA A 36 -10.94 -0.78 -1.56
N VAL A 37 -9.92 -1.52 -1.13
CA VAL A 37 -8.67 -1.67 -1.88
C VAL A 37 -8.80 -2.68 -3.02
N LEU A 38 -9.38 -3.86 -2.76
CA LEU A 38 -9.52 -4.97 -3.73
C LEU A 38 -10.86 -4.94 -4.49
N GLY A 39 -11.59 -3.83 -4.42
CA GLY A 39 -12.84 -3.63 -5.15
C GLY A 39 -12.64 -3.54 -6.67
N PRO A 40 -13.71 -3.23 -7.43
CA PRO A 40 -13.68 -3.18 -8.90
C PRO A 40 -12.61 -2.23 -9.45
N ASP A 41 -12.27 -1.17 -8.71
CA ASP A 41 -11.27 -0.17 -9.10
C ASP A 41 -9.88 -0.41 -8.48
N VAL A 42 -9.49 -1.68 -8.26
CA VAL A 42 -8.25 -2.07 -7.54
C VAL A 42 -6.99 -1.33 -8.01
N LEU A 43 -6.85 -1.09 -9.32
CA LEU A 43 -5.68 -0.37 -9.85
C LEU A 43 -5.68 1.11 -9.49
N SER A 44 -6.84 1.76 -9.53
CA SER A 44 -7.02 3.16 -9.12
C SER A 44 -6.79 3.31 -7.62
N ASN A 45 -7.31 2.38 -6.83
CA ASN A 45 -7.18 2.38 -5.38
C ASN A 45 -5.72 2.13 -4.95
N CYS A 46 -5.03 1.21 -5.61
CA CYS A 46 -3.59 1.02 -5.43
C CYS A 46 -2.79 2.27 -5.84
N ALA A 47 -3.15 2.93 -6.94
CA ALA A 47 -2.49 4.17 -7.36
C ALA A 47 -2.67 5.29 -6.32
N ALA A 48 -3.88 5.44 -5.76
CA ALA A 48 -4.15 6.40 -4.70
C ALA A 48 -3.36 6.10 -3.40
N LEU A 49 -3.21 4.81 -3.05
CA LEU A 49 -2.38 4.39 -1.90
C LEU A 49 -0.89 4.70 -2.10
N ILE A 50 -0.39 4.61 -3.33
CA ILE A 50 1.03 4.84 -3.65
C ILE A 50 1.31 6.33 -3.92
N ALA A 51 0.30 7.11 -4.33
CA ALA A 51 0.42 8.54 -4.62
C ALA A 51 1.18 9.38 -3.56
N PRO A 52 0.99 9.18 -2.23
CA PRO A 52 1.72 9.94 -1.23
C PRO A 52 3.17 9.48 -1.00
N VAL A 53 3.58 8.31 -1.53
CA VAL A 53 4.91 7.71 -1.24
C VAL A 53 6.07 8.64 -1.59
N PRO A 54 6.12 9.32 -2.76
CA PRO A 54 7.22 10.23 -3.07
C PRO A 54 7.37 11.37 -2.05
N ALA A 55 6.25 11.96 -1.62
CA ALA A 55 6.26 13.03 -0.62
C ALA A 55 6.74 12.52 0.75
N LEU A 56 6.31 11.32 1.16
CA LEU A 56 6.77 10.67 2.39
C LEU A 56 8.27 10.34 2.35
N LEU A 57 8.79 9.90 1.20
CA LEU A 57 10.22 9.62 1.03
C LEU A 57 11.06 10.91 1.12
N ILE A 58 10.59 12.02 0.52
CA ILE A 58 11.24 13.33 0.64
C ILE A 58 11.22 13.79 2.10
N ALA A 59 10.08 13.70 2.77
CA ALA A 59 9.94 14.06 4.18
C ALA A 59 10.85 13.22 5.08
N ALA A 60 10.93 11.90 4.85
CA ALA A 60 11.82 11.01 5.60
C ALA A 60 13.30 11.33 5.36
N TRP A 61 13.68 11.65 4.11
CA TRP A 61 15.04 12.06 3.79
C TRP A 61 15.41 13.40 4.45
N ALA A 62 14.50 14.38 4.38
CA ALA A 62 14.69 15.68 5.03
C ALA A 62 14.80 15.51 6.56
N ALA A 63 13.90 14.76 7.18
CA ALA A 63 13.96 14.44 8.60
C ALA A 63 15.31 13.80 8.97
N ARG A 64 15.78 12.82 8.19
CA ARG A 64 17.09 12.20 8.41
C ARG A 64 18.27 13.17 8.25
N ARG A 65 18.18 14.17 7.38
CA ARG A 65 19.28 15.11 7.12
C ARG A 65 19.34 16.26 8.13
N TYR A 66 18.21 16.63 8.71
CA TYR A 66 18.09 17.84 9.55
C TYR A 66 17.77 17.54 11.02
N LEU A 67 17.34 16.33 11.37
CA LEU A 67 17.00 15.95 12.75
C LEU A 67 17.90 14.86 13.35
N LEU A 68 18.72 14.19 12.52
CA LEU A 68 19.74 13.21 12.93
C LEU A 68 21.12 13.72 12.53
#